data_AF-A0A518E3I1-F1
#
_entry.id   AF-A0A518E3I1-F1
#
_cell.length_a   1.000
_cell.length_b   1.000
_cell.length_c   1.000
_cell.angle_alpha   90.00
_cell.angle_beta   90.00
_cell.angle_gamma   90.00
#
_symmetry.space_group_name_H-M   'P 1'
#
loop_
_entity.id
_entity.type
_entity.pdbx_description
1 polymer ?
#
loop_
_entity_poly.entity_id
_entity_poly.type
_entity_poly.pdbx_seq_one_letter_code
_entity_poly.pdbx_strand_id
1 'polypeptide(L)'
;MSDFRPASDQGFVDRRNYDGASQSGRERRQFANTHSDLAPEVREVATAIDEYKLVHRRRFITYEEMLTVFKGLGYRKAQSDEASPGDLHS
;
A
#
# COMPACT_ATOMS: atom_id res chain seq x y z
N MET A 1 -63.16 1.93 -9.89
CA MET A 1 -62.22 2.56 -8.94
C MET A 1 -61.65 1.45 -8.12
N SER A 2 -60.46 0.96 -8.49
CA SER A 2 -59.88 -0.27 -7.95
C SER A 2 -58.79 0.06 -6.94
N ASP A 3 -58.85 -0.61 -5.79
CA ASP A 3 -58.07 -0.40 -4.58
C ASP A 3 -56.54 -0.46 -4.78
N PHE A 4 -55.85 0.57 -4.27
CA PHE A 4 -54.40 0.60 -4.14
C PHE A 4 -54.04 0.03 -2.76
N ARG A 5 -53.55 -1.21 -2.71
CA ARG A 5 -53.02 -1.80 -1.46
C ARG A 5 -51.62 -1.25 -1.19
N PRO A 6 -51.36 -0.51 -0.09
CA PRO A 6 -50.00 -0.16 0.27
C PRO A 6 -49.23 -1.43 0.65
N ALA A 7 -48.07 -1.62 0.03
CA ALA A 7 -47.14 -2.67 0.39
C ALA A 7 -46.81 -2.56 1.88
N SER A 8 -46.88 -3.68 2.58
CA SER A 8 -46.55 -3.86 3.98
C SER A 8 -45.27 -3.12 4.38
N ASP A 9 -45.42 -2.24 5.35
CA ASP A 9 -44.41 -1.54 6.14
C ASP A 9 -43.36 -2.52 6.68
N GLN A 10 -42.30 -2.74 5.91
CA GLN A 10 -41.08 -3.37 6.39
C GLN A 10 -40.41 -2.33 7.29
N GLY A 11 -40.78 -2.36 8.58
CA GLY A 11 -40.40 -1.38 9.58
C GLY A 11 -38.93 -0.96 9.50
N PHE A 12 -38.69 0.32 9.73
CA PHE A 12 -37.36 0.93 9.71
C PHE A 12 -36.35 0.12 10.55
N VAL A 13 -35.42 -0.54 9.87
CA VAL A 13 -34.32 -1.25 10.52
C VAL A 13 -33.25 -0.24 10.92
N ASP A 14 -33.21 0.13 12.20
CA ASP A 14 -32.15 0.96 12.75
C ASP A 14 -30.83 0.15 12.81
N ARG A 15 -29.94 0.43 11.86
CA ARG A 15 -28.62 -0.22 11.73
C ARG A 15 -27.59 0.33 12.71
N ARG A 16 -27.96 1.27 13.58
CA ARG A 16 -27.05 1.86 14.59
C ARG A 16 -26.96 1.02 15.85
N ASN A 17 -27.46 -0.22 15.82
CA ASN A 17 -27.24 -1.15 16.92
C ASN A 17 -25.74 -1.45 17.07
N TYR A 18 -25.11 -0.81 18.06
CA TYR A 18 -23.72 -1.01 18.45
C TYR A 18 -23.51 -2.29 19.29
N ASP A 19 -24.54 -3.10 19.50
CA ASP A 19 -24.49 -4.27 20.38
C ASP A 19 -24.08 -5.58 19.68
N GLY A 20 -23.28 -5.45 18.62
CA GLY A 20 -22.85 -6.56 17.79
C GLY A 20 -21.37 -6.49 17.47
N ALA A 21 -20.57 -7.16 18.30
CA ALA A 21 -19.15 -7.47 18.10
C ALA A 21 -18.15 -6.35 18.44
N SER A 22 -17.85 -6.22 19.73
CA SER A 22 -16.44 -6.10 20.14
C SER A 22 -15.74 -7.44 19.80
N GLN A 23 -15.53 -7.66 18.50
CA GLN A 23 -14.61 -8.69 18.02
C GLN A 23 -13.22 -8.15 18.33
N SER A 24 -12.72 -8.55 19.48
CA SER A 24 -11.34 -8.41 19.89
C SER A 24 -10.39 -8.69 18.71
N GLY A 25 -9.60 -7.68 18.37
CA GLY A 25 -8.28 -7.88 17.77
C GLY A 25 -8.20 -8.43 16.35
N ARG A 26 -9.22 -8.29 15.50
CA ARG A 26 -8.99 -8.50 14.06
C ARG A 26 -8.25 -7.30 13.50
N GLU A 27 -6.93 -7.44 13.40
CA GLU A 27 -6.04 -6.47 12.77
C GLU A 27 -6.54 -6.21 11.33
N ARG A 28 -7.25 -5.09 11.14
CA ARG A 28 -7.78 -4.62 9.85
C ARG A 28 -6.67 -4.01 8.99
N ARG A 29 -5.52 -4.65 8.94
CA ARG A 29 -4.45 -4.29 8.02
C ARG A 29 -4.21 -5.50 7.14
N GLN A 30 -4.79 -5.47 5.95
CA GLN A 30 -4.45 -6.43 4.89
C GLN A 30 -2.99 -6.35 4.45
N PHE A 31 -2.25 -5.34 4.96
CA PHE A 31 -0.82 -5.14 4.76
C PHE A 31 -0.06 -5.14 6.10
N ALA A 32 -0.67 -5.64 7.19
CA ALA A 32 0.10 -5.90 8.41
C ALA A 32 0.90 -7.18 8.19
N ASN A 33 2.20 -6.97 8.04
CA ASN A 33 3.21 -7.96 8.34
C ASN A 33 3.33 -9.13 7.36
N THR A 34 3.79 -8.81 6.17
CA THR A 34 4.67 -9.75 5.47
C THR A 34 5.94 -8.98 5.19
N HIS A 35 6.85 -8.86 6.15
CA HIS A 35 8.27 -8.64 5.85
C HIS A 35 9.06 -9.96 5.87
N SER A 36 8.38 -11.04 6.24
CA SER A 36 8.93 -12.39 6.45
C SER A 36 9.35 -13.04 5.14
N ASP A 37 8.52 -12.92 4.08
CA ASP A 37 8.75 -13.55 2.78
C ASP A 37 9.36 -12.60 1.73
N LEU A 38 9.77 -11.39 2.13
CA LEU A 38 10.48 -10.51 1.22
C LEU A 38 11.93 -10.92 1.09
N ALA A 39 12.42 -10.82 -0.15
CA ALA A 39 13.84 -10.84 -0.43
C ALA A 39 14.57 -9.84 0.49
N PRO A 40 15.77 -10.19 0.99
CA PRO A 40 16.48 -9.39 1.99
C PRO A 40 16.67 -7.93 1.55
N GLU A 41 16.93 -7.71 0.26
CA GLU A 41 17.05 -6.38 -0.37
C GLU A 41 15.78 -5.54 -0.20
N VAL A 42 14.60 -6.14 -0.36
CA VAL A 42 13.34 -5.39 -0.24
C VAL A 42 13.01 -5.08 1.22
N ARG A 43 13.41 -5.95 2.16
CA ARG A 43 13.28 -5.67 3.60
C ARG A 43 14.15 -4.49 4.04
N GLU A 44 15.37 -4.42 3.53
CA GLU A 44 16.29 -3.30 3.78
C GLU A 44 15.68 -1.98 3.30
N VAL A 45 15.19 -1.94 2.05
CA VAL A 45 14.53 -0.76 1.49
C VAL A 45 13.30 -0.36 2.31
N ALA A 46 12.44 -1.31 2.67
CA ALA A 46 11.25 -1.03 3.46
C ALA A 46 11.59 -0.41 4.82
N THR A 47 12.60 -0.95 5.50
CA THR A 47 13.08 -0.45 6.80
C THR A 47 13.59 0.98 6.68
N ALA A 48 14.44 1.25 5.68
CA ALA A 48 14.99 2.58 5.46
C ALA A 48 13.91 3.63 5.12
N ILE A 49 12.87 3.22 4.37
CA ILE A 49 11.72 4.07 4.07
C ILE A 49 10.94 4.40 5.35
N ASP A 50 10.71 3.42 6.22
CA ASP A 50 9.95 3.64 7.45
C ASP A 50 10.72 4.50 8.46
N GLU A 51 12.05 4.32 8.57
CA GLU A 51 12.91 5.23 9.32
C GLU A 51 12.86 6.65 8.77
N TYR A 52 12.92 6.81 7.45
CA TYR A 52 12.81 8.11 6.80
C TYR A 52 11.49 8.80 7.13
N LYS A 53 10.36 8.07 7.07
CA LYS A 53 9.03 8.61 7.44
C LYS A 53 8.97 9.04 8.90
N LEU A 54 9.58 8.27 9.82
CA LEU A 54 9.60 8.58 11.25
C LEU A 54 10.38 9.87 11.54
N VAL A 55 11.57 10.00 10.95
CA VAL A 55 12.43 11.19 11.10
C VAL A 55 11.73 12.44 10.56
N HIS A 56 11.10 12.34 9.39
CA HIS A 56 10.46 13.47 8.73
C HIS A 56 9.01 13.71 9.17
N ARG A 57 8.47 12.88 10.07
CA ARG A 57 7.09 12.94 10.59
C ARG A 57 6.03 13.00 9.48
N ARG A 58 6.27 12.29 8.37
CA ARG A 58 5.38 12.29 7.21
C ARG A 58 4.69 10.94 7.04
N ARG A 59 3.44 11.00 6.58
CA ARG A 59 2.63 9.81 6.28
C ARG A 59 2.91 9.24 4.89
N PHE A 60 3.42 10.06 3.97
CA PHE A 60 3.76 9.71 2.59
C PHE A 60 5.10 10.32 2.21
N ILE A 61 5.84 9.65 1.32
CA ILE A 61 7.11 10.13 0.77
C ILE A 61 6.96 10.48 -0.72
N THR A 62 7.67 11.50 -1.19
CA THR A 62 7.72 11.86 -2.61
C THR A 62 8.66 10.93 -3.39
N TYR A 63 8.61 10.99 -4.72
CA TYR A 63 9.52 10.22 -5.58
C TYR A 63 10.99 10.61 -5.39
N GLU A 64 11.26 11.88 -5.10
CA GLU A 64 12.61 12.37 -4.83
C GLU A 64 13.14 11.86 -3.48
N GLU A 65 12.27 11.82 -2.47
CA GLU A 65 12.58 11.28 -1.15
C GLU A 65 12.85 9.76 -1.25
N MET A 66 12.02 9.01 -2.00
CA MET A 66 12.29 7.61 -2.33
C MET A 66 13.67 7.43 -2.99
N LEU A 67 13.97 8.24 -4.01
CA LEU A 67 15.26 8.17 -4.70
C LEU A 67 16.44 8.45 -3.75
N THR A 68 16.26 9.37 -2.80
CA THR A 68 17.27 9.69 -1.78
C THR A 68 17.52 8.49 -0.87
N VAL A 69 16.48 7.80 -0.41
CA VAL A 69 16.60 6.57 0.39
C VAL A 69 17.35 5.49 -0.40
N PHE A 70 16.96 5.23 -1.65
CA PHE A 70 17.64 4.24 -2.50
C PHE A 70 19.13 4.54 -2.70
N LYS A 71 19.47 5.82 -2.96
CA LYS A 71 20.87 6.24 -3.09
C LYS A 71 21.64 6.11 -1.78
N GLY A 72 21.02 6.41 -0.63
CA GLY A 72 21.63 6.24 0.68
C GLY A 72 21.97 4.79 1.01
N LEU A 73 21.15 3.84 0.55
CA LEU A 73 21.41 2.40 0.63
C LEU A 73 22.44 1.91 -0.41
N GLY A 74 22.90 2.77 -1.33
CA GLY A 74 23.90 2.42 -2.35
C GLY A 74 23.33 1.81 -3.63
N TYR A 75 22.00 1.70 -3.76
CA TYR A 75 21.38 1.24 -5.00
C TYR A 75 21.68 2.22 -6.14
N ARG A 76 22.17 1.67 -7.25
CA ARG A 76 22.48 2.42 -8.47
C ARG A 76 21.76 1.77 -9.63
N LYS A 77 21.22 2.60 -10.51
CA LYS A 77 20.73 2.12 -11.81
C LYS A 77 21.94 1.55 -12.55
N ALA A 78 21.92 0.25 -12.84
CA ALA A 78 22.84 -0.32 -13.81
C ALA A 78 22.59 0.42 -15.13
N GLN A 79 23.56 1.22 -15.57
CA GLN A 79 23.50 1.74 -16.93
C GLN A 79 23.67 0.53 -17.82
N SER A 80 22.55 0.05 -18.37
CA SER A 80 22.58 -0.80 -19.54
C SER A 80 23.18 0.05 -20.66
N ASP A 81 24.49 -0.09 -20.87
CA ASP A 81 25.20 0.44 -22.01
C ASP A 81 24.65 -0.24 -23.28
N GLU A 82 23.46 0.17 -23.69
CA GLU A 82 22.93 -0.06 -25.03
C GLU A 82 23.64 0.91 -25.97
N ALA A 83 24.93 0.69 -26.17
CA ALA A 83 25.75 1.39 -27.14
C ALA A 83 26.72 0.39 -27.78
N SER A 84 26.16 -0.50 -28.61
CA SER A 84 26.92 -1.03 -29.74
C SER A 84 26.15 -0.77 -31.04
N PRO A 85 26.30 0.42 -31.65
CA PRO A 85 25.98 0.63 -33.05
C PRO A 85 27.19 0.17 -33.90
N GLY A 86 27.68 -1.05 -33.68
CA GLY A 86 29.02 -1.48 -34.10
C GLY A 86 29.11 -2.55 -35.18
N ASP A 87 28.06 -3.33 -35.46
CA ASP A 87 28.19 -4.54 -36.29
C ASP A 87 27.20 -4.60 -37.46
N LEU A 88 27.25 -3.61 -38.36
CA LEU A 88 26.65 -3.72 -39.70
C LEU A 88 27.46 -2.90 -40.73
N HIS A 89 28.70 -3.29 -41.02
CA HIS A 89 29.35 -3.05 -42.31
C HIS A 89 30.48 -4.07 -42.52
N SER A 90 30.20 -5.10 -43.33
CA SER A 90 31.13 -5.74 -44.27
C SER A 90 30.32 -6.58 -45.25
#